data_AF-A0A9N9JLB7-F1
#
_entry.id   AF-A0A9N9JLB7-F1
#
_cell.length_a   1.000
_cell.length_b   1.000
_cell.length_c   1.000
_cell.angle_alpha   90.00
_cell.angle_beta   90.00
_cell.angle_gamma   90.00
#
_symmetry.space_group_name_H-M   'P 1'
#
loop_
_entity.id
_entity.type
_entity.pdbx_description
1 polymer ?
#
loop_
_entity_poly.entity_id
_entity_poly.type
_entity_poly.pdbx_seq_one_letter_code
_entity_poly.pdbx_strand_id
1 'polypeptide(L)'
;NYRKVLTDCAKAIKLKPQNIKAFYHSAKALYVLDKIDQALDCCEHGIEEILNQKAKIEEEHERKEREKKEALEKVIKESDFIEAFNEGNTFLEHLEVIFEQPAPWNIERLSYPKYVVKNDIPSFIILQQEKFQEEFLAKYKKVNE
;
A
#
# COMPACT_ATOMS: atom_id res chain seq x y z
N ASN A 1 -27.88 -39.30 -1.61
CA ASN A 1 -27.31 -39.84 -2.87
C ASN A 1 -25.89 -39.31 -3.04
N TYR A 2 -24.87 -40.13 -2.73
CA TYR A 2 -23.46 -39.70 -2.69
C TYR A 2 -22.86 -39.41 -4.07
N ARG A 3 -23.35 -40.06 -5.14
CA ARG A 3 -22.86 -39.80 -6.51
C ARG A 3 -23.15 -38.36 -6.95
N LYS A 4 -24.34 -37.85 -6.63
CA LYS A 4 -24.72 -36.45 -6.92
C LYS A 4 -23.83 -35.45 -6.16
N VAL A 5 -23.51 -35.74 -4.89
CA VAL A 5 -22.59 -34.91 -4.08
C VAL A 5 -21.22 -34.78 -4.76
N LEU A 6 -20.68 -35.88 -5.29
CA LEU A 6 -19.39 -35.86 -6.01
C LEU A 6 -19.47 -34.99 -7.27
N THR A 7 -20.54 -35.10 -8.07
CA THR A 7 -20.74 -34.25 -9.25
C THR A 7 -20.83 -32.76 -8.89
N ASP A 8 -21.56 -32.44 -7.82
CA ASP A 8 -21.73 -31.05 -7.38
C ASP A 8 -20.43 -30.48 -6.79
N CYS A 9 -19.68 -31.28 -6.02
CA CYS A 9 -18.36 -30.91 -5.49
C CYS A 9 -17.34 -30.72 -6.62
N ALA A 10 -17.33 -31.58 -7.64
CA ALA A 10 -16.44 -31.43 -8.79
C ALA A 10 -16.68 -30.11 -9.54
N LYS A 11 -17.95 -29.71 -9.70
CA LYS A 11 -18.29 -28.38 -10.26
C LYS A 11 -17.81 -27.25 -9.34
N ALA A 12 -18.01 -27.39 -8.03
CA ALA A 12 -17.59 -26.38 -7.07
C ALA A 12 -16.06 -26.17 -7.06
N ILE A 13 -15.28 -27.25 -7.14
CA ILE A 13 -13.82 -27.20 -7.23
C ILE A 13 -13.37 -26.55 -8.55
N LYS A 14 -14.04 -26.87 -9.67
CA LYS A 14 -13.76 -26.23 -10.97
C LYS A 14 -14.01 -24.72 -10.96
N LEU A 15 -15.02 -24.25 -10.23
CA LEU A 15 -15.32 -22.82 -10.10
C LEU A 15 -14.39 -22.13 -9.10
N LYS A 16 -14.10 -22.78 -7.97
CA LYS A 16 -13.24 -22.28 -6.91
C LYS A 16 -12.33 -23.41 -6.40
N PRO A 17 -11.09 -23.51 -6.92
CA PRO A 17 -10.14 -24.54 -6.52
C PRO A 17 -9.79 -24.52 -5.03
N GLN A 18 -9.97 -23.38 -4.35
CA GLN A 18 -9.69 -23.20 -2.92
C GLN A 18 -10.82 -23.64 -1.96
N ASN A 19 -11.89 -24.26 -2.46
CA ASN A 19 -13.04 -24.55 -1.63
C ASN A 19 -12.86 -25.79 -0.74
N ILE A 20 -12.31 -25.58 0.46
CA ILE A 20 -12.07 -26.61 1.49
C ILE A 20 -13.32 -27.46 1.77
N LYS A 21 -14.51 -26.83 1.79
CA LYS A 21 -15.76 -27.53 2.08
C LYS A 21 -16.10 -28.53 0.97
N ALA A 22 -15.81 -28.20 -0.29
CA ALA A 22 -16.06 -29.11 -1.42
C ALA A 22 -15.17 -30.36 -1.34
N PHE A 23 -13.88 -30.19 -1.01
CA PHE A 23 -12.97 -31.33 -0.78
C PHE A 23 -13.41 -32.19 0.40
N TYR A 24 -13.77 -31.58 1.54
CA TYR A 24 -14.25 -32.32 2.71
C TYR A 24 -15.53 -33.12 2.41
N HIS A 25 -16.51 -32.51 1.75
CA HIS A 25 -17.75 -33.20 1.38
C HIS A 25 -17.52 -34.31 0.35
N SER A 26 -16.58 -34.11 -0.58
CA SER A 26 -16.15 -35.12 -1.55
C SER A 26 -15.48 -36.32 -0.86
N ALA A 27 -14.50 -36.07 0.01
CA ALA A 27 -13.81 -37.11 0.77
C ALA A 27 -14.77 -37.90 1.66
N LYS A 28 -15.69 -37.23 2.35
CA LYS A 28 -16.73 -37.88 3.16
C LYS A 28 -17.66 -38.76 2.31
N ALA A 29 -18.03 -38.30 1.11
CA ALA A 29 -18.86 -39.09 0.20
C ALA A 29 -18.11 -40.33 -0.34
N LEU A 30 -16.82 -40.20 -0.64
CA LEU A 30 -15.96 -41.31 -1.08
C LEU A 30 -15.71 -42.34 0.03
N TYR A 31 -15.52 -41.87 1.26
CA TYR A 31 -15.40 -42.73 2.44
C TYR A 31 -16.64 -43.60 2.65
N VAL A 32 -17.85 -43.03 2.53
CA VAL A 32 -19.11 -43.79 2.66
C VAL A 32 -19.31 -44.78 1.49
N LEU A 33 -18.67 -44.52 0.35
CA LEU A 33 -18.67 -45.43 -0.80
C LEU A 33 -17.55 -46.49 -0.74
N ASP A 34 -16.83 -46.57 0.38
CA ASP A 34 -15.69 -47.48 0.62
C ASP A 34 -14.52 -47.28 -0.37
N LYS A 35 -14.42 -46.08 -0.94
CA LYS A 35 -13.34 -45.68 -1.86
C LYS A 35 -12.28 -44.89 -1.11
N ILE A 36 -11.55 -45.57 -0.25
CA ILE A 36 -10.60 -44.94 0.68
C ILE A 36 -9.44 -44.26 -0.05
N ASP A 37 -8.87 -44.90 -1.07
CA ASP A 37 -7.75 -44.33 -1.83
C ASP A 37 -8.12 -42.99 -2.49
N GLN A 38 -9.32 -42.92 -3.09
CA GLN A 38 -9.81 -41.69 -3.71
C GLN A 38 -10.12 -40.60 -2.68
N ALA A 39 -10.54 -40.99 -1.48
CA ALA A 39 -10.79 -40.04 -0.40
C ALA A 39 -9.48 -39.40 0.09
N LEU A 40 -8.40 -40.20 0.19
CA LEU A 40 -7.08 -39.73 0.58
C LEU A 40 -6.51 -38.75 -0.46
N ASP A 41 -6.51 -39.14 -1.73
CA ASP A 41 -6.04 -38.31 -2.85
C ASP A 41 -6.77 -36.96 -2.90
N CYS A 42 -8.10 -36.98 -2.68
CA CYS A 42 -8.91 -35.76 -2.62
C CYS A 42 -8.50 -34.84 -1.45
N CYS A 43 -8.15 -35.39 -0.29
CA CYS A 43 -7.68 -34.61 0.86
C CYS A 43 -6.28 -34.02 0.61
N GLU A 44 -5.37 -34.81 0.04
CA GLU A 44 -4.00 -34.37 -0.27
C GLU A 44 -4.00 -33.22 -1.27
N HIS A 45 -4.75 -33.36 -2.38
CA HIS A 45 -4.92 -32.28 -3.36
C HIS A 45 -5.52 -31.02 -2.76
N GLY A 46 -6.53 -31.18 -1.88
CA GLY A 46 -7.16 -30.06 -1.21
C GLY A 46 -6.18 -29.26 -0.33
N ILE A 47 -5.25 -29.95 0.33
CA ILE A 47 -4.23 -29.31 1.17
C ILE A 47 -3.21 -28.57 0.30
N GLU A 48 -2.73 -29.20 -0.78
CA GLU A 48 -1.75 -28.61 -1.69
C GLU A 48 -2.25 -27.28 -2.30
N GLU A 49 -3.50 -27.25 -2.76
CA GLU A 49 -4.11 -26.03 -3.31
C GLU A 49 -4.23 -24.89 -2.28
N ILE A 50 -4.56 -25.23 -1.02
CA ILE A 50 -4.62 -24.24 0.07
C ILE A 50 -3.24 -23.66 0.34
N LEU A 51 -2.21 -24.50 0.41
CA LEU A 51 -0.83 -24.06 0.67
C LEU A 51 -0.29 -23.17 -0.46
N ASN A 52 -0.52 -23.57 -1.71
CA ASN A 52 -0.10 -22.80 -2.88
C ASN A 52 -0.80 -21.44 -2.93
N GLN A 53 -2.10 -21.38 -2.64
CA GLN A 53 -2.82 -20.11 -2.57
C GLN A 53 -2.30 -19.22 -1.43
N LYS A 54 -2.05 -19.80 -0.24
CA LYS A 54 -1.52 -19.05 0.90
C LYS A 54 -0.17 -18.42 0.56
N ALA A 55 0.73 -19.19 -0.07
CA ALA A 55 2.05 -18.70 -0.49
C ALA A 55 1.92 -17.52 -1.48
N LYS A 56 1.04 -17.61 -2.48
CA LYS A 56 0.81 -16.50 -3.43
C LYS A 56 0.30 -15.22 -2.76
N ILE A 57 -0.61 -15.37 -1.80
CA ILE A 57 -1.16 -14.22 -1.06
C ILE A 57 -0.07 -13.58 -0.17
N GLU A 58 0.75 -14.41 0.47
CA GLU A 58 1.85 -13.98 1.33
C GLU A 58 2.92 -13.23 0.54
N GLU A 59 3.36 -13.76 -0.61
CA GLU A 59 4.29 -13.08 -1.52
C GLU A 59 3.76 -11.73 -2.04
N GLU A 60 2.48 -11.67 -2.42
CA GLU A 60 1.86 -10.42 -2.89
C GLU A 60 1.78 -9.39 -1.76
N HIS A 61 1.44 -9.82 -0.55
CA HIS A 61 1.39 -8.95 0.62
C HIS A 61 2.77 -8.39 0.95
N GLU A 62 3.80 -9.23 0.98
CA GLU A 62 5.19 -8.82 1.21
C GLU A 62 5.71 -7.86 0.14
N ARG A 63 5.33 -8.05 -1.13
CA ARG A 63 5.66 -7.10 -2.19
C ARG A 63 5.02 -5.73 -1.93
N LYS A 64 3.72 -5.68 -1.62
CA LYS A 64 3.02 -4.41 -1.33
C LYS A 64 3.60 -3.68 -0.13
N GLU A 65 3.98 -4.41 0.91
CA GLU A 65 4.59 -3.82 2.11
C GLU A 65 5.99 -3.26 1.82
N ARG A 66 6.80 -3.92 0.98
CA ARG A 66 8.08 -3.38 0.50
C ARG A 66 7.88 -2.08 -0.29
N GLU A 67 6.96 -2.08 -1.25
CA GLU A 67 6.66 -0.89 -2.07
C GLU A 67 6.20 0.29 -1.19
N LYS A 68 5.32 0.05 -0.21
CA LYS A 68 4.91 1.08 0.75
C LYS A 68 6.07 1.59 1.59
N LYS A 69 6.94 0.70 2.08
CA LYS A 69 8.09 1.07 2.88
C LYS A 69 9.06 1.93 2.09
N GLU A 70 9.35 1.57 0.84
CA GLU A 70 10.21 2.34 -0.06
C GLU A 70 9.59 3.71 -0.40
N ALA A 71 8.28 3.76 -0.67
CA ALA A 71 7.58 5.02 -0.90
C ALA A 71 7.60 5.93 0.34
N LEU A 72 7.42 5.37 1.53
CA LEU A 72 7.48 6.11 2.79
C LEU A 72 8.90 6.62 3.07
N GLU A 73 9.92 5.79 2.85
CA GLU A 73 11.31 6.18 3.02
C GLU A 73 11.70 7.33 2.09
N LYS A 74 11.21 7.30 0.85
CA LYS A 74 11.42 8.39 -0.11
C LYS A 74 10.80 9.70 0.38
N VAL A 75 9.57 9.66 0.88
CA VAL A 75 8.90 10.85 1.44
C VAL A 75 9.67 11.42 2.63
N ILE A 76 10.12 10.55 3.56
CA ILE A 76 10.88 10.98 4.73
C ILE A 76 12.21 11.62 4.32
N LYS A 77 12.92 11.07 3.32
CA LYS A 77 14.17 11.66 2.81
C LYS A 77 13.98 13.01 2.12
N GLU A 78 12.80 13.30 1.61
CA GLU A 78 12.48 14.55 0.92
C GLU A 78 11.85 15.61 1.87
N SER A 79 11.67 15.28 3.15
CA SER A 79 11.07 16.16 4.16
C SER A 79 11.97 16.33 5.37
N ASP A 80 12.32 17.56 5.71
CA ASP A 80 12.96 17.90 6.99
C ASP A 80 11.92 18.42 7.98
N PHE A 81 12.02 17.97 9.24
CA PHE A 81 11.19 18.43 10.33
C PHE A 81 11.98 19.34 11.27
N ILE A 82 11.49 20.55 11.47
CA ILE A 82 12.07 21.53 12.39
C ILE A 82 11.32 21.45 13.72
N GLU A 83 11.97 20.92 14.76
CA GLU A 83 11.36 20.71 16.08
C GLU A 83 11.10 22.02 16.84
N ALA A 84 11.96 23.02 16.66
CA ALA A 84 11.84 24.32 17.32
C ALA A 84 12.05 25.46 16.31
N PHE A 85 10.95 26.11 15.95
CA PHE A 85 10.96 27.35 15.18
C PHE A 85 10.47 28.47 16.11
N ASN A 86 11.40 29.29 16.62
CA ASN A 86 11.01 30.39 17.48
C ASN A 86 10.46 31.55 16.63
N GLU A 87 9.55 32.35 17.20
CA GLU A 87 8.93 33.48 16.49
C GLU A 87 9.91 34.62 16.16
N GLY A 88 11.10 34.60 16.77
CA GLY A 88 12.19 35.55 16.51
C GLY A 88 13.11 35.16 15.35
N ASN A 89 13.02 33.91 14.87
CA ASN A 89 13.86 33.40 13.79
C ASN A 89 13.23 33.71 12.45
N THR A 90 14.08 34.14 11.52
CA THR A 90 13.65 34.29 10.14
C THR A 90 13.67 32.95 9.43
N PHE A 91 12.77 32.77 8.47
CA PHE A 91 12.76 31.56 7.64
C PHE A 91 14.11 31.33 6.92
N LEU A 92 14.84 32.42 6.62
CA LEU A 92 16.15 32.38 5.97
C LEU A 92 17.23 31.74 6.85
N GLU A 93 17.29 32.11 8.14
CA GLU A 93 18.24 31.51 9.11
C GLU A 93 18.06 29.99 9.18
N HIS A 94 16.82 29.52 9.12
CA HIS A 94 16.53 28.09 9.19
C HIS A 94 16.81 27.37 7.85
N LEU A 95 16.56 28.03 6.72
CA LEU A 95 16.96 27.52 5.40
C LEU A 95 18.48 27.41 5.27
N GLU A 96 19.26 28.32 5.85
CA GLU A 96 20.73 28.22 5.88
C GLU A 96 21.23 27.01 6.68
N VAL A 97 20.49 26.59 7.70
CA VAL A 97 20.82 25.38 8.48
C VAL A 97 20.40 24.11 7.73
N ILE A 98 19.27 24.13 7.02
CA ILE A 98 18.75 22.99 6.24
C ILE A 98 19.53 22.81 4.93
N PHE A 99 19.94 23.91 4.29
CA PHE A 99 20.73 23.92 3.07
C PHE A 99 22.11 24.50 3.40
N GLU A 100 23.14 23.64 3.51
CA GLU A 100 24.53 24.01 3.84
C GLU A 100 25.15 25.12 2.94
N GLN A 101 24.46 25.55 1.87
CA GLN A 101 24.78 26.73 1.07
C GLN A 101 23.54 27.62 0.92
N PRO A 102 23.67 28.96 1.06
CA PRO A 102 22.54 29.87 0.96
C PRO A 102 21.91 29.77 -0.42
N ALA A 103 20.64 29.39 -0.44
CA ALA A 103 19.92 29.22 -1.69
C ALA A 103 19.72 30.58 -2.39
N PRO A 104 19.88 30.67 -3.71
CA PRO A 104 20.06 31.93 -4.43
C PRO A 104 18.76 32.74 -4.68
N TRP A 105 17.68 32.58 -3.89
CA TRP A 105 16.35 33.10 -4.21
C TRP A 105 15.80 34.25 -3.36
N ASN A 106 14.84 34.95 -3.98
CA ASN A 106 14.28 36.28 -3.68
C ASN A 106 13.33 36.32 -2.45
N ILE A 107 13.50 37.35 -1.62
CA ILE A 107 12.98 37.49 -0.23
C ILE A 107 11.50 37.95 -0.17
N GLU A 108 10.94 38.48 -1.25
CA GLU A 108 9.62 39.17 -1.22
C GLU A 108 8.38 38.26 -1.05
N ARG A 109 8.51 36.92 -1.16
CA ARG A 109 7.35 36.00 -1.16
C ARG A 109 6.76 35.66 0.21
N LEU A 110 7.44 36.02 1.31
CA LEU A 110 7.03 35.66 2.67
C LEU A 110 5.92 36.58 3.25
N SER A 111 5.52 37.64 2.55
CA SER A 111 4.50 38.61 3.01
C SER A 111 3.07 38.29 2.53
N TYR A 112 2.81 37.12 1.94
CA TYR A 112 1.53 36.89 1.24
C TYR A 112 0.36 36.57 2.21
N PRO A 113 -0.78 37.29 2.13
CA PRO A 113 -1.89 37.21 3.10
C PRO A 113 -2.73 35.93 3.06
N LYS A 114 -2.32 34.90 2.31
CA LYS A 114 -3.08 33.63 2.13
C LYS A 114 -2.50 32.47 2.97
N TYR A 115 -1.72 32.79 4.00
CA TYR A 115 -1.09 31.79 4.86
C TYR A 115 -2.12 31.15 5.80
N VAL A 116 -2.24 29.82 5.78
CA VAL A 116 -3.17 29.07 6.64
C VAL A 116 -2.37 28.06 7.45
N VAL A 117 -2.32 28.26 8.77
CA VAL A 117 -1.77 27.29 9.72
C VAL A 117 -2.79 26.17 9.87
N LYS A 118 -2.37 24.92 9.68
CA LYS A 118 -3.21 23.74 9.94
C LYS A 118 -2.66 23.03 11.17
N ASN A 119 -3.51 22.76 12.16
CA ASN A 119 -3.17 22.03 13.39
C ASN A 119 -2.00 22.65 14.18
N ASP A 120 -1.91 23.98 14.24
CA ASP A 120 -0.84 24.73 14.92
C ASP A 120 0.59 24.45 14.40
N ILE A 121 0.74 23.72 13.28
CA ILE A 121 2.02 23.42 12.65
C ILE A 121 2.06 24.12 11.28
N PRO A 122 2.91 25.15 11.10
CA PRO A 122 3.13 25.77 9.80
C PRO A 122 3.79 24.79 8.82
N SER A 123 3.25 24.66 7.60
CA SER A 123 3.82 23.82 6.53
C SER A 123 4.24 24.67 5.34
N PHE A 124 5.46 24.49 4.85
CA PHE A 124 6.01 25.18 3.69
C PHE A 124 6.37 24.18 2.59
N ILE A 125 6.15 24.55 1.32
CA ILE A 125 6.63 23.79 0.16
C ILE A 125 7.66 24.66 -0.54
N ILE A 126 8.91 24.17 -0.60
CA ILE A 126 10.03 24.86 -1.24
C ILE A 126 10.18 24.30 -2.66
N LEU A 127 10.21 25.16 -3.68
CA LEU A 127 10.28 24.77 -5.09
C LEU A 127 11.44 25.49 -5.77
N GLN A 128 12.22 24.76 -6.58
CA GLN A 128 13.27 25.34 -7.42
C GLN A 128 12.68 26.05 -8.66
N GLN A 129 13.26 27.19 -9.02
CA GLN A 129 12.61 28.27 -9.77
C GLN A 129 12.28 27.97 -11.25
N GLU A 130 12.89 26.97 -11.89
CA GLU A 130 13.03 27.03 -13.35
C GLU A 130 11.94 26.35 -14.19
N LYS A 131 11.57 25.09 -13.91
CA LYS A 131 10.61 24.34 -14.76
C LYS A 131 9.52 23.62 -13.99
N PHE A 132 9.85 23.06 -12.84
CA PHE A 132 8.92 22.30 -12.02
C PHE A 132 7.87 23.20 -11.33
N GLN A 133 8.21 24.46 -11.06
CA GLN A 133 7.33 25.41 -10.37
C GLN A 133 6.01 25.65 -11.14
N GLU A 134 6.06 25.85 -12.45
CA GLU A 134 4.85 26.11 -13.26
C GLU A 134 3.94 24.89 -13.34
N GLU A 135 4.52 23.69 -13.53
CA GLU A 135 3.77 22.43 -13.58
C GLU A 135 3.13 22.10 -12.23
N PHE A 136 3.88 22.27 -11.13
CA PHE A 136 3.39 22.04 -9.78
C PHE A 136 2.22 22.99 -9.44
N LEU A 137 2.37 24.30 -9.72
CA LEU A 137 1.31 25.28 -9.48
C LEU A 137 0.04 25.02 -10.31
N ALA A 138 0.19 24.55 -11.54
CA ALA A 138 -0.94 24.18 -12.40
C ALA A 138 -1.72 22.97 -11.87
N LYS A 139 -1.03 21.97 -11.31
CA LYS A 139 -1.65 20.79 -10.66
C LYS A 139 -2.28 21.15 -9.32
N TYR A 140 -1.59 21.94 -8.50
CA TYR A 140 -2.02 22.28 -7.14
C TYR A 140 -3.28 23.16 -7.09
N LYS A 141 -3.45 24.07 -8.07
CA LYS A 141 -4.66 24.90 -8.18
C LYS A 141 -5.92 24.07 -8.47
N LYS A 142 -5.82 23.01 -9.29
CA LYS A 142 -6.96 22.13 -9.65
C LYS A 142 -7.50 21.28 -8.51
N VAL A 143 -6.72 21.06 -7.44
CA VAL A 143 -7.11 20.20 -6.31
C VAL A 143 -7.88 20.98 -5.23
N ASN A 144 -7.81 22.32 -5.26
CA ASN A 144 -8.37 23.20 -4.23
C ASN A 144 -9.49 24.14 -4.75
N GLU A 145 -9.97 23.93 -5.98
CA GLU A 145 -11.23 24.48 -6.52
C GLU A 145 -12.32 23.41 -6.44
#